data_AF-A0A2U1NP52-F1
#
_entry.id   AF-A0A2U1NP52-F1
#
_cell.length_a   1.000
_cell.length_b   1.000
_cell.length_c   1.000
_cell.angle_alpha   90.00
_cell.angle_beta   90.00
_cell.angle_gamma   90.00
#
_symmetry.space_group_name_H-M   'P 1'
#
loop_
_entity.id
_entity.type
_entity.pdbx_description
1 polymer ?
#
loop_
_entity_poly.entity_id
_entity_poly.type
_entity_poly.pdbx_seq_one_letter_code
_entity_poly.pdbx_strand_id
1 'polypeptide(L)'
;MSFVRLCTVFSVSIIMLGDMFHRKSCEAALKEKHSRDASQNEDNTDEATDSISEQLSSLKLVFSKAAEDDVPIDIPNYLCCKITLNIFRDPVITPSGLTYERAVILDHLEKVGKFDPITRETLPPSQLIPNLAIKEAVEAYLEKHGWAYKMD
;
A
#
# COMPACT_ATOMS: atom_id res chain seq x y z
N MET A 1 -4.59 -0.17 18.71
CA MET A 1 -3.96 -0.51 17.41
C MET A 1 -4.84 -1.53 16.72
N SER A 2 -5.56 -1.14 15.67
CA SER A 2 -6.43 -2.06 14.93
C SER A 2 -5.60 -3.13 14.22
N PHE A 3 -6.07 -4.37 14.27
CA PHE A 3 -5.47 -5.58 13.66
C PHE A 3 -5.07 -5.38 12.17
N VAL A 4 -5.75 -4.46 11.49
CA VAL A 4 -5.49 -4.02 10.11
C VAL A 4 -4.10 -3.42 9.92
N ARG A 5 -3.63 -2.62 10.88
CA ARG A 5 -2.30 -1.98 10.85
C ARG A 5 -1.17 -2.99 11.06
N LEU A 6 -1.47 -4.15 11.65
CA LEU A 6 -0.49 -5.23 11.80
C LEU A 6 -0.39 -6.05 10.52
N CYS A 7 -1.51 -6.38 9.86
CA CYS A 7 -1.51 -7.19 8.64
C CYS A 7 -0.91 -6.50 7.40
N THR A 8 -1.10 -5.18 7.21
CA THR A 8 -0.47 -4.45 6.09
C THR A 8 1.04 -4.37 6.30
N VAL A 9 1.49 -4.04 7.52
CA VAL A 9 2.90 -4.06 7.88
C VAL A 9 3.49 -5.47 7.73
N PHE A 10 2.75 -6.52 8.07
CA PHE A 10 3.20 -7.91 7.90
C PHE A 10 3.29 -8.34 6.44
N SER A 11 2.30 -8.00 5.61
CA SER A 11 2.27 -8.39 4.19
C SER A 11 3.36 -7.68 3.40
N VAL A 12 3.57 -6.38 3.66
CA VAL A 12 4.67 -5.61 3.05
C VAL A 12 6.03 -6.05 3.59
N SER A 13 6.13 -6.43 4.88
CA SER A 13 7.36 -7.03 5.41
C SER A 13 7.70 -8.38 4.74
N ILE A 14 6.69 -9.19 4.42
CA ILE A 14 6.89 -10.45 3.67
C ILE A 14 7.33 -10.16 2.23
N ILE A 15 6.76 -9.14 1.57
CA ILE A 15 7.19 -8.70 0.23
C ILE A 15 8.63 -8.20 0.26
N MET A 16 8.97 -7.28 1.19
CA MET A 16 10.34 -6.79 1.38
C MET A 16 11.35 -7.89 1.72
N LEU A 17 10.97 -8.88 2.55
CA LEU A 17 11.81 -10.05 2.81
C LEU A 17 11.97 -10.92 1.55
N GLY A 18 10.90 -11.06 0.76
CA GLY A 18 10.87 -11.72 -0.54
C GLY A 18 11.78 -11.04 -1.57
N ASP A 19 11.76 -9.72 -1.64
CA ASP A 19 12.60 -8.91 -2.53
C ASP A 19 14.06 -8.92 -2.10
N MET A 20 14.32 -8.92 -0.79
CA MET A 20 15.68 -9.07 -0.26
C MET A 20 16.27 -10.45 -0.60
N PHE A 21 15.46 -11.51 -0.56
CA PHE A 21 15.85 -12.86 -0.96
C PHE A 21 16.01 -12.99 -2.49
N HIS A 22 15.10 -12.39 -3.26
CA HIS A 22 15.18 -12.34 -4.72
C HIS A 22 16.42 -11.58 -5.19
N ARG A 23 16.70 -10.40 -4.61
CA ARG A 23 17.91 -9.63 -4.91
C ARG A 23 19.18 -10.46 -4.75
N LYS A 24 19.32 -11.14 -3.60
CA LYS A 24 20.47 -12.02 -3.34
C LYS A 24 20.58 -13.16 -4.34
N SER A 25 19.44 -13.75 -4.72
CA SER A 25 19.38 -14.83 -5.71
C SER A 25 19.76 -14.34 -7.12
N CYS A 26 19.27 -13.16 -7.53
CA CYS A 26 19.62 -12.53 -8.80
C CYS A 26 21.11 -12.13 -8.85
N GLU A 27 21.66 -11.57 -7.77
CA GLU A 27 23.09 -11.26 -7.68
C GLU A 27 23.97 -12.52 -7.81
N ALA A 28 23.57 -13.61 -7.16
CA ALA A 28 24.29 -14.89 -7.24
C ALA A 28 24.23 -15.49 -8.65
N ALA A 29 23.04 -15.52 -9.26
CA ALA A 29 22.84 -16.04 -10.61
C ALA A 29 23.61 -15.22 -11.66
N LEU A 30 23.68 -13.89 -11.51
CA LEU A 30 24.43 -13.02 -12.41
C LEU A 30 25.93 -13.31 -12.35
N LYS A 31 26.48 -13.48 -11.14
CA LYS A 31 27.89 -13.86 -10.94
C LYS A 31 28.20 -15.26 -11.48
N GLU A 32 27.29 -16.21 -11.30
CA GLU A 32 27.46 -17.57 -11.79
C GLU A 32 27.42 -17.63 -13.32
N LYS A 33 26.51 -16.90 -13.98
CA LYS A 33 26.45 -16.79 -15.44
C LYS A 33 27.77 -16.28 -16.02
N HIS A 34 28.31 -15.22 -15.44
CA HIS A 34 29.59 -14.66 -15.87
C HIS A 34 30.78 -15.58 -15.59
N SER A 35 30.76 -16.36 -14.50
CA SER A 35 31.79 -17.38 -14.27
C SER A 35 31.80 -18.49 -15.34
N ARG A 36 30.63 -18.79 -15.91
CA ARG A 36 30.49 -19.72 -17.04
C ARG A 36 30.95 -19.09 -18.36
N ASP A 37 30.58 -17.84 -18.61
CA ASP A 37 30.95 -17.11 -19.83
C ASP A 37 32.48 -16.83 -19.89
N ALA A 38 33.12 -16.56 -18.74
CA ALA A 38 34.57 -16.39 -18.62
C ALA A 38 35.36 -17.69 -18.85
N SER A 39 34.77 -18.86 -18.60
CA SER A 39 35.41 -20.15 -18.89
C SER A 39 35.36 -20.57 -20.37
N GLN A 40 34.70 -19.78 -21.24
CA GLN A 40 34.57 -20.04 -22.68
C GLN A 40 35.40 -19.11 -23.58
N ASN A 41 36.03 -18.04 -23.06
CA ASN A 41 36.87 -17.10 -23.82
C ASN A 41 38.16 -16.77 -23.03
N GLU A 42 39.34 -17.12 -23.55
CA GLU A 42 40.65 -16.94 -22.89
C GLU A 42 41.37 -15.60 -23.21
N ASP A 43 40.68 -14.56 -23.68
CA ASP A 43 41.31 -13.24 -23.87
C ASP A 43 40.32 -12.09 -23.58
N ASN A 44 40.81 -11.02 -22.94
CA ASN A 44 40.08 -9.87 -22.35
C ASN A 44 39.39 -10.03 -20.97
N THR A 45 40.19 -10.23 -19.92
CA THR A 45 39.73 -10.24 -18.51
C THR A 45 39.22 -8.88 -18.00
N ASP A 46 39.71 -7.75 -18.54
CA ASP A 46 39.41 -6.40 -18.00
C ASP A 46 38.04 -5.87 -18.48
N GLU A 47 37.68 -6.13 -19.74
CA GLU A 47 36.42 -5.68 -20.35
C GLU A 47 35.20 -6.44 -19.80
N ALA A 48 35.39 -7.72 -19.47
CA ALA A 48 34.36 -8.57 -18.86
C ALA A 48 34.07 -8.19 -17.40
N THR A 49 35.09 -7.78 -16.64
CA THR A 49 34.90 -7.36 -15.23
C THR A 49 34.15 -6.03 -15.11
N ASP A 50 34.41 -5.09 -16.02
CA ASP A 50 33.70 -3.82 -16.06
C ASP A 50 32.22 -4.01 -16.41
N SER A 51 31.93 -4.91 -17.37
CA SER A 51 30.56 -5.26 -17.75
C SER A 51 29.73 -5.88 -16.59
N ILE A 52 30.35 -6.72 -15.75
CA ILE A 52 29.69 -7.31 -14.56
C ILE A 52 29.37 -6.25 -13.52
N SER A 53 30.32 -5.34 -13.29
CA SER A 53 30.17 -4.24 -12.34
C SER A 53 28.98 -3.36 -12.70
N GLU A 54 28.84 -3.02 -13.99
CA GLU A 54 27.72 -2.25 -14.53
C GLU A 54 26.38 -2.98 -14.36
N GLN A 55 26.31 -4.27 -14.70
CA GLN A 55 25.08 -5.06 -14.55
C GLN A 55 24.67 -5.24 -13.08
N LEU A 56 25.63 -5.47 -12.17
CA LEU A 56 25.35 -5.52 -10.74
C LEU A 56 24.88 -4.17 -10.19
N SER A 57 25.44 -3.06 -10.70
CA SER A 57 25.00 -1.72 -10.30
C SER A 57 23.56 -1.45 -10.76
N SER A 58 23.23 -1.81 -11.99
CA SER A 58 21.89 -1.69 -12.57
C SER A 58 20.88 -2.56 -11.82
N LEU A 59 21.25 -3.80 -11.50
CA LEU A 59 20.43 -4.71 -10.70
C LEU A 59 20.13 -4.12 -9.32
N LYS A 60 21.16 -3.64 -8.61
CA LYS A 60 20.99 -2.99 -7.31
C LYS A 60 20.08 -1.77 -7.36
N LEU A 61 20.19 -0.97 -8.42
CA LEU A 61 19.36 0.22 -8.62
C LEU A 61 17.87 -0.13 -8.79
N VAL A 62 17.56 -1.19 -9.55
CA VAL A 62 16.18 -1.66 -9.71
C VAL A 62 15.59 -2.08 -8.36
N PHE A 63 16.33 -2.88 -7.58
CA PHE A 63 15.88 -3.33 -6.27
C PHE A 63 15.82 -2.20 -5.23
N SER A 64 16.72 -1.21 -5.27
CA SER A 64 16.65 -0.07 -4.35
C SER A 64 15.43 0.79 -4.67
N LYS A 65 15.14 1.02 -5.95
CA LYS A 65 13.96 1.77 -6.38
C LYS A 65 12.65 1.07 -6.01
N ALA A 66 12.58 -0.25 -6.22
CA ALA A 66 11.42 -1.03 -5.77
C ALA A 66 11.23 -0.97 -4.24
N ALA A 67 12.32 -1.06 -3.47
CA ALA A 67 12.27 -0.96 -2.01
C ALA A 67 11.83 0.42 -1.50
N GLU A 68 12.11 1.51 -2.24
CA GLU A 68 11.61 2.85 -1.91
C GLU A 68 10.09 2.95 -2.09
N ASP A 69 9.54 2.30 -3.12
CA ASP A 69 8.10 2.27 -3.40
C ASP A 69 7.34 1.36 -2.41
N ASP A 70 8.00 0.33 -1.87
CA ASP A 70 7.43 -0.63 -0.92
C ASP A 70 7.52 -0.20 0.56
N VAL A 71 7.97 1.01 0.86
CA VAL A 71 7.97 1.50 2.24
C VAL A 71 6.52 1.49 2.76
N PRO A 72 6.23 0.82 3.89
CA PRO A 72 4.87 0.76 4.42
C PRO A 72 4.41 2.14 4.86
N ILE A 73 3.69 2.82 3.97
CA ILE A 73 3.03 4.10 4.24
C ILE A 73 1.68 3.75 4.87
N ASP A 74 1.43 4.24 6.07
CA ASP A 74 0.09 4.14 6.66
C ASP A 74 -0.91 4.95 5.82
N ILE A 75 -2.09 4.39 5.56
CA ILE A 75 -3.17 5.09 4.86
C ILE A 75 -3.51 6.38 5.64
N PRO A 76 -3.53 7.56 4.99
CA PRO A 76 -3.82 8.80 5.68
C PRO A 76 -5.19 8.77 6.38
N ASN A 77 -5.23 9.14 7.66
CA ASN A 77 -6.43 9.07 8.51
C ASN A 77 -7.66 9.86 7.97
N TYR A 78 -7.44 10.84 7.08
CA TYR A 78 -8.52 11.61 6.46
C TYR A 78 -9.22 10.85 5.33
N LEU A 79 -8.61 9.79 4.80
CA LEU A 79 -9.21 8.84 3.87
C LEU A 79 -9.88 7.66 4.57
N CYS A 80 -9.83 7.62 5.91
CA CYS A 80 -10.36 6.52 6.71
C CYS A 80 -11.66 6.90 7.43
N CYS A 81 -12.60 5.97 7.42
CA CYS A 81 -13.84 6.07 8.18
C CYS A 81 -13.57 6.12 9.68
N LYS A 82 -14.30 6.99 10.40
CA LYS A 82 -14.10 7.17 11.85
C LYS A 82 -14.55 6.00 12.71
N ILE A 83 -15.38 5.10 12.17
CA ILE A 83 -15.87 3.91 12.87
C ILE A 83 -15.02 2.69 12.50
N THR A 84 -14.88 2.38 11.21
CA THR A 84 -14.16 1.17 10.77
C THR A 84 -12.65 1.34 10.78
N LEU A 85 -12.17 2.58 10.73
CA LEU A 85 -10.75 2.94 10.58
C LEU A 85 -10.11 2.37 9.30
N ASN A 86 -10.94 1.95 8.34
CA ASN A 86 -10.54 1.51 7.01
C ASN A 86 -10.75 2.64 6.00
N ILE A 87 -10.03 2.56 4.86
CA ILE A 87 -10.25 3.47 3.73
C ILE A 87 -11.71 3.42 3.27
N PHE A 88 -12.27 4.56 2.90
CA PHE A 88 -13.68 4.62 2.49
C PHE A 88 -13.93 3.84 1.20
N ARG A 89 -15.12 3.22 1.10
CA ARG A 89 -15.67 2.70 -0.16
C ARG A 89 -16.86 3.54 -0.62
N ASP A 90 -17.77 3.86 0.30
CA ASP A 90 -18.94 4.69 0.04
C ASP A 90 -19.08 5.76 1.13
N PRO A 91 -18.27 6.84 1.05
CA PRO A 91 -18.24 7.89 2.06
C PRO A 91 -19.53 8.72 2.05
N VAL A 92 -20.11 8.93 3.23
CA VAL A 92 -21.23 9.85 3.47
C VAL A 92 -20.86 10.86 4.55
N ILE A 93 -21.26 12.11 4.36
CA ILE A 93 -21.03 13.21 5.30
C ILE A 93 -22.31 13.57 6.07
N THR A 94 -22.13 13.87 7.36
CA THR A 94 -23.19 14.38 8.25
C THR A 94 -23.23 15.91 8.26
N PRO A 95 -24.32 16.54 8.71
CA PRO A 95 -24.38 18.01 8.86
C PRO A 95 -23.29 18.59 9.76
N SER A 96 -22.80 17.80 10.73
CA SER A 96 -21.69 18.18 11.61
C SER A 96 -20.32 18.12 10.91
N GLY A 97 -20.27 17.78 9.62
CA GLY A 97 -19.06 17.75 8.80
C GLY A 97 -18.23 16.47 8.91
N LEU A 98 -18.74 15.44 9.56
CA LEU A 98 -18.03 14.17 9.77
C LEU A 98 -18.38 13.17 8.66
N THR A 99 -17.38 12.44 8.18
CA THR A 99 -17.55 11.44 7.11
C THR A 99 -17.43 10.02 7.65
N TYR A 100 -18.36 9.16 7.24
CA TYR A 100 -18.48 7.76 7.64
C TYR A 100 -18.69 6.86 6.43
N GLU A 101 -18.44 5.56 6.61
CA GLU A 101 -18.82 4.53 5.64
C GLU A 101 -20.34 4.33 5.68
N ARG A 102 -21.02 4.40 4.53
CA ARG A 102 -22.49 4.42 4.46
C ARG A 102 -23.13 3.26 5.20
N ALA A 103 -22.68 2.04 4.92
CA ALA A 103 -23.26 0.84 5.52
C ALA A 103 -23.14 0.87 7.06
N VAL A 104 -22.03 1.41 7.57
CA VAL A 104 -21.69 1.38 8.99
C VAL A 104 -22.45 2.45 9.76
N ILE A 105 -22.56 3.67 9.21
CA ILE A 105 -23.34 4.71 9.87
C ILE A 105 -24.84 4.39 9.84
N LEU A 106 -25.36 3.80 8.76
CA LEU A 106 -26.76 3.36 8.71
C LEU A 106 -27.05 2.27 9.75
N ASP A 107 -26.14 1.28 9.90
CA ASP A 107 -26.26 0.23 10.92
C ASP A 107 -26.27 0.81 12.34
N HIS A 108 -25.41 1.80 12.62
CA HIS A 108 -25.39 2.53 13.89
C HIS A 108 -26.72 3.26 14.14
N LEU A 109 -27.23 3.98 13.14
CA LEU A 109 -28.49 4.74 13.27
C LEU A 109 -29.70 3.83 13.50
N GLU A 110 -29.66 2.60 12.98
CA GLU A 110 -30.70 1.59 13.16
C GLU A 110 -30.61 0.88 14.52
N LYS A 111 -29.42 0.41 14.90
CA LYS A 111 -29.24 -0.48 16.06
C LYS A 111 -28.94 0.26 17.37
N VAL A 112 -28.23 1.38 17.29
CA VAL A 112 -27.73 2.11 18.47
C VAL A 112 -28.62 3.32 18.74
N GLY A 113 -28.94 4.08 17.71
CA GLY A 113 -29.89 5.19 17.79
C GLY A 113 -29.59 6.33 16.81
N LYS A 114 -30.57 7.20 16.63
CA LYS A 114 -30.54 8.30 15.65
C LYS A 114 -29.71 9.49 16.11
N PHE A 115 -28.43 9.27 16.38
CA PHE A 115 -27.46 10.29 16.79
C PHE A 115 -26.09 10.06 16.16
N ASP A 116 -25.35 11.13 15.91
CA ASP A 116 -23.98 11.06 15.38
C ASP A 116 -23.05 10.35 16.40
N PRO A 117 -22.29 9.32 16.00
CA PRO A 117 -21.42 8.56 16.91
C PRO A 117 -20.43 9.40 17.71
N ILE A 118 -19.96 10.52 17.14
CA ILE A 118 -18.93 11.38 17.71
C ILE A 118 -19.57 12.57 18.42
N THR A 119 -20.38 13.38 17.72
CA THR A 119 -20.94 14.62 18.31
C THR A 119 -22.11 14.36 19.24
N ARG A 120 -22.75 13.18 19.15
CA ARG A 120 -23.96 12.79 19.89
C ARG A 120 -25.18 13.66 19.58
N GLU A 121 -25.12 14.48 18.53
CA GLU A 121 -26.25 15.27 18.04
C GLU A 121 -27.24 14.36 17.30
N THR A 122 -28.53 14.72 17.30
CA THR A 122 -29.57 13.97 16.58
C THR A 122 -29.24 13.90 15.08
N LEU A 123 -29.20 12.69 14.54
CA LEU A 123 -28.83 12.43 13.15
C LEU A 123 -29.85 11.48 12.50
N PRO A 124 -30.88 11.99 11.81
CA PRO A 124 -31.74 11.18 10.96
C PRO A 124 -30.99 10.69 9.70
N PRO A 125 -31.24 9.45 9.22
CA PRO A 125 -30.59 8.91 8.02
C PRO A 125 -30.75 9.75 6.75
N SER A 126 -31.85 10.51 6.64
CA SER A 126 -32.13 11.40 5.51
C SER A 126 -31.16 12.57 5.37
N GLN A 127 -30.37 12.87 6.42
CA GLN A 127 -29.36 13.91 6.39
C GLN A 127 -27.99 13.41 5.92
N LEU A 128 -27.84 12.11 5.65
CA LEU A 128 -26.60 11.56 5.10
C LEU A 128 -26.48 11.91 3.62
N ILE A 129 -25.45 12.68 3.29
CA ILE A 129 -25.18 13.11 1.91
C ILE A 129 -23.94 12.36 1.40
N PRO A 130 -23.94 11.79 0.18
CA PRO A 130 -22.73 11.21 -0.40
C PRO A 130 -21.60 12.25 -0.46
N ASN A 131 -20.42 11.90 0.07
CA ASN A 131 -19.25 12.78 0.02
C ASN A 131 -18.39 12.44 -1.20
N LEU A 132 -18.78 12.96 -2.35
CA LEU A 132 -18.11 12.69 -3.63
C LEU A 132 -16.65 13.15 -3.66
N ALA A 133 -16.32 14.25 -2.97
CA ALA A 133 -14.95 14.76 -2.89
C ALA A 133 -14.01 13.76 -2.19
N ILE A 134 -14.46 13.15 -1.09
CA ILE A 134 -13.67 12.10 -0.41
C ILE A 134 -13.61 10.84 -1.27
N LYS A 135 -14.68 10.51 -2.00
CA LYS A 135 -14.68 9.36 -2.91
C LYS A 135 -13.62 9.51 -4.01
N GLU A 136 -13.58 10.65 -4.68
CA GLU A 136 -12.57 10.97 -5.70
C GLU A 136 -11.15 11.00 -5.10
N ALA A 137 -10.98 11.55 -3.90
CA ALA A 137 -9.68 11.56 -3.22
C ALA A 137 -9.18 10.15 -2.89
N VAL A 138 -10.08 9.25 -2.48
CA VAL A 138 -9.76 7.84 -2.25
C VAL A 138 -9.41 7.16 -3.56
N GLU A 139 -10.17 7.36 -4.63
CA GLU A 139 -9.88 6.78 -5.95
C GLU A 139 -8.49 7.21 -6.45
N ALA A 140 -8.18 8.51 -6.40
CA ALA A 140 -6.86 9.03 -6.77
C ALA A 140 -5.71 8.51 -5.88
N TYR A 141 -6.00 8.22 -4.60
CA TYR A 141 -5.02 7.58 -3.71
C TYR A 141 -4.79 6.12 -4.11
N LEU A 142 -5.84 5.37 -4.41
CA LEU A 142 -5.80 3.96 -4.77
C LEU A 142 -5.14 3.71 -6.13
N GLU A 143 -5.24 4.64 -7.08
CA GLU A 143 -4.52 4.56 -8.36
C GLU A 143 -3.00 4.41 -8.17
N LYS A 144 -2.46 5.03 -7.12
CA LYS A 144 -1.03 4.99 -6.78
C LYS A 144 -0.70 3.93 -5.74
N HIS A 145 -1.68 3.54 -4.93
CA HIS A 145 -1.50 2.65 -3.77
C HIS A 145 -2.51 1.51 -3.82
N GLY A 146 -2.47 0.69 -4.87
CA GLY A 146 -3.43 -0.41 -5.07
C GLY A 146 -3.48 -1.41 -3.90
N TRP A 147 -2.37 -1.55 -3.16
CA TRP A 147 -2.27 -2.38 -1.95
C TRP A 147 -3.18 -1.90 -0.80
N ALA A 148 -3.62 -0.63 -0.81
CA ALA A 148 -4.45 -0.05 0.24
C ALA A 148 -5.91 -0.51 0.16
N TYR A 149 -6.30 -1.18 -0.92
CA TYR A 149 -7.64 -1.74 -1.06
C TYR A 149 -7.71 -3.12 -0.40
N LYS A 150 -8.54 -3.27 0.63
CA LYS A 150 -8.97 -4.60 1.09
C LYS A 150 -10.14 -5.07 0.24
N MET A 151 -10.00 -6.21 -0.43
CA MET A 151 -11.14 -7.01 -0.84
C MET A 151 -11.56 -7.82 0.38
N ASP A 152 -12.80 -7.63 0.88
CA ASP A 152 -13.39 -8.51 1.88
C ASP A 152 -14.07 -9.70 1.19
#